data_AF-A0A4Q2JPE5-F1
#
_entry.id   AF-A0A4Q2JPE5-F1
#
_cell.length_a   1.000
_cell.length_b   1.000
_cell.length_c   1.000
_cell.angle_alpha   90.00
_cell.angle_beta   90.00
_cell.angle_gamma   90.00
#
_symmetry.space_group_name_H-M   'P 1'
#
loop_
_entity.id
_entity.type
_entity.pdbx_description
1 polymer ?
#
loop_
_entity_poly.entity_id
_entity_poly.type
_entity_poly.pdbx_seq_one_letter_code
_entity_poly.pdbx_strand_id
1 'polypeptide(L)'
;MSIRRALAALGAAAALVLVGAAGPAMAGNPHFIKNATSAHLDGVNLVVDFKEAGLPSGAVETVVASADLSATYSCVNGGGNVPSDPKKTTIDSRVSESGEFTAAKNGNIVGSLTLMPTPADVALDCPNGQTATLLSVVWSNVTVEDLDSGAFIAVKGTFSAP
;
A
#
# COMPACT_ATOMS: atom_id res chain seq x y z
N MET A 1 32.24 -53.17 35.02
CA MET A 1 31.28 -54.30 34.89
C MET A 1 30.31 -54.14 36.06
N SER A 2 29.05 -53.75 35.94
CA SER A 2 28.08 -53.86 34.85
C SER A 2 26.96 -52.83 35.07
N ILE A 3 26.50 -52.20 33.99
CA ILE A 3 25.26 -51.40 33.91
C ILE A 3 24.04 -52.28 34.21
N ARG A 4 23.06 -51.79 34.99
CA ARG A 4 21.63 -52.14 34.84
C ARG A 4 20.74 -50.91 35.09
N ARG A 5 19.78 -50.76 34.18
CA ARG A 5 18.89 -49.62 33.89
C ARG A 5 17.56 -49.71 34.67
N ALA A 6 16.91 -48.56 34.92
CA ALA A 6 15.46 -48.27 34.76
C ALA A 6 15.07 -47.11 35.71
N LEU A 7 14.92 -45.88 35.19
CA LEU A 7 13.67 -45.22 34.79
C LEU A 7 12.71 -44.90 35.96
N ALA A 8 12.63 -43.61 36.30
CA ALA A 8 11.43 -43.01 36.86
C ALA A 8 11.22 -41.65 36.19
N ALA A 9 10.10 -41.54 35.49
CA ALA A 9 9.69 -40.40 34.69
C ALA A 9 9.20 -39.24 35.58
N LEU A 10 9.60 -38.01 35.27
CA LEU A 10 8.82 -36.81 35.56
C LEU A 10 8.65 -36.06 34.24
N GLY A 11 7.48 -36.24 33.62
CA GLY A 11 7.04 -35.44 32.49
C GLY A 11 6.59 -34.07 33.00
N ALA A 12 7.28 -33.01 32.59
CA ALA A 12 6.78 -31.65 32.71
C ALA A 12 5.88 -31.36 31.50
N ALA A 13 4.57 -31.37 31.72
CA ALA A 13 3.59 -30.94 30.74
C ALA A 13 3.68 -29.41 30.57
N ALA A 14 4.34 -28.95 29.52
CA ALA A 14 4.22 -27.56 29.05
C ALA A 14 2.92 -27.45 28.24
N ALA A 15 1.84 -27.02 28.89
CA ALA A 15 0.61 -26.64 28.19
C ALA A 15 0.86 -25.33 27.45
N LEU A 16 1.09 -25.43 26.13
CA LEU A 16 1.17 -24.28 25.24
C LEU A 16 -0.25 -23.72 25.06
N VAL A 17 -0.58 -22.66 25.80
CA VAL A 17 -1.83 -21.92 25.62
C VAL A 17 -1.71 -21.10 24.33
N LEU A 18 -2.11 -21.69 23.22
CA LEU A 18 -2.38 -20.97 21.97
C LEU A 18 -3.67 -20.17 22.17
N VAL A 19 -3.56 -18.96 22.71
CA VAL A 19 -4.64 -17.96 22.61
C VAL A 19 -4.64 -17.49 21.15
N GLY A 20 -5.30 -18.25 20.29
CA GLY A 20 -5.63 -17.78 18.95
C GLY A 20 -6.54 -16.56 19.10
N ALA A 21 -6.08 -15.40 18.65
CA ALA A 21 -6.94 -14.25 18.44
C ALA A 21 -7.89 -14.61 17.28
N ALA A 22 -9.03 -15.22 17.61
CA ALA A 22 -10.13 -15.33 16.68
C ALA A 22 -10.66 -13.91 16.48
N GLY A 23 -10.30 -13.29 15.35
CA GLY A 23 -10.94 -12.06 14.90
C GLY A 23 -12.47 -12.26 14.82
N PRO A 24 -13.27 -11.20 14.94
CA PRO A 24 -14.72 -11.31 14.82
C PRO A 24 -15.07 -12.00 13.50
N ALA A 25 -15.87 -13.06 13.57
CA ALA A 25 -16.42 -13.69 12.38
C ALA A 25 -17.40 -12.71 11.73
N MET A 26 -16.93 -11.97 10.72
CA MET A 26 -17.76 -11.04 9.96
C MET A 26 -18.84 -11.83 9.22
N ALA A 27 -20.10 -11.62 9.56
CA ALA A 27 -21.26 -12.29 8.93
C ALA A 27 -21.57 -11.77 7.50
N GLY A 28 -20.56 -11.21 6.83
CA GLY A 28 -20.63 -10.64 5.49
C GLY A 28 -19.84 -11.44 4.46
N ASN A 29 -19.87 -11.00 3.21
CA ASN A 29 -18.94 -11.44 2.17
C ASN A 29 -18.23 -10.21 1.60
N PRO A 30 -17.32 -9.59 2.38
CA PRO A 30 -16.62 -8.37 1.99
C PRO A 30 -15.81 -8.60 0.71
N HIS A 31 -16.03 -7.74 -0.29
CA HIS A 31 -15.29 -7.78 -1.54
C HIS A 31 -15.36 -6.45 -2.28
N PHE A 32 -14.28 -6.11 -2.97
CA PHE A 32 -14.27 -4.97 -3.88
C PHE A 32 -15.06 -5.24 -5.15
N ILE A 33 -15.87 -4.26 -5.56
CA ILE A 33 -16.66 -4.29 -6.78
C ILE A 33 -15.78 -3.90 -7.96
N LYS A 34 -15.29 -4.90 -8.70
CA LYS A 34 -14.30 -4.73 -9.78
C LYS A 34 -14.60 -3.63 -10.81
N ASN A 35 -15.85 -3.43 -11.22
CA ASN A 35 -16.23 -2.41 -12.21
C ASN A 35 -16.48 -1.02 -11.59
N ALA A 36 -16.35 -0.90 -10.27
CA ALA A 36 -16.42 0.35 -9.51
C ALA A 36 -15.13 0.60 -8.69
N THR A 37 -14.07 -0.15 -9.00
CA THR A 37 -12.73 0.04 -8.44
C THR A 37 -11.75 0.27 -9.58
N SER A 38 -11.10 1.43 -9.59
CA SER A 38 -10.28 1.93 -10.69
C SER A 38 -9.16 2.82 -10.18
N ALA A 39 -8.17 3.06 -11.02
CA ALA A 39 -7.14 4.05 -10.76
C ALA A 39 -7.00 4.98 -11.97
N HIS A 40 -6.63 6.22 -11.71
CA HIS A 40 -6.39 7.24 -12.72
C HIS A 40 -5.37 8.27 -12.22
N LEU A 41 -4.84 9.10 -13.13
CA LEU A 41 -3.88 10.15 -12.77
C LEU A 41 -4.60 11.47 -12.52
N ASP A 42 -4.15 12.18 -11.49
CA ASP A 42 -4.36 13.61 -11.30
C ASP A 42 -2.99 14.30 -11.23
N GLY A 43 -2.54 14.84 -12.37
CA GLY A 43 -1.15 15.24 -12.57
C GLY A 43 -0.20 14.04 -12.46
N VAL A 44 0.73 14.09 -11.50
CA VAL A 44 1.69 13.00 -11.19
C VAL A 44 1.18 12.05 -10.09
N ASN A 45 0.07 12.39 -9.44
CA ASN A 45 -0.50 11.58 -8.36
C ASN A 45 -1.39 10.48 -8.95
N LEU A 46 -1.42 9.33 -8.29
CA LEU A 46 -2.34 8.24 -8.63
C LEU A 46 -3.54 8.28 -7.69
N VAL A 47 -4.72 8.53 -8.23
CA VAL A 47 -5.99 8.47 -7.50
C VAL A 47 -6.58 7.07 -7.69
N VAL A 48 -6.88 6.39 -6.58
CA VAL A 48 -7.43 5.04 -6.54
C VAL A 48 -8.84 5.10 -5.94
N ASP A 49 -9.83 4.99 -6.80
CA ASP A 49 -11.24 4.93 -6.42
C ASP A 49 -11.65 3.48 -6.20
N PHE A 50 -12.44 3.23 -5.18
CA PHE A 50 -12.90 1.89 -4.86
C PHE A 50 -14.33 1.88 -4.33
N LYS A 51 -14.95 0.73 -4.54
CA LYS A 51 -16.19 0.36 -3.87
C LYS A 51 -16.03 -1.02 -3.26
N GLU A 52 -16.36 -1.13 -2.00
CA GLU A 52 -16.45 -2.39 -1.28
C GLU A 52 -17.90 -2.67 -0.88
N ALA A 53 -18.29 -3.94 -0.91
CA ALA A 53 -19.63 -4.39 -0.59
C ALA A 53 -19.59 -5.65 0.30
N GLY A 54 -20.70 -5.90 0.98
CA GLY A 54 -20.86 -7.10 1.82
C GLY A 54 -20.38 -6.91 3.25
N LEU A 55 -20.22 -5.67 3.69
CA LEU A 55 -19.85 -5.30 5.05
C LEU A 55 -21.08 -5.18 5.97
N PRO A 56 -20.94 -5.34 7.29
CA PRO A 56 -21.97 -4.96 8.23
C PRO A 56 -22.28 -3.45 8.14
N SER A 57 -23.55 -3.07 8.27
CA SER A 57 -23.94 -1.65 8.29
C SER A 57 -23.24 -0.90 9.42
N GLY A 58 -22.56 0.20 9.09
CA GLY A 58 -21.86 1.04 10.07
C GLY A 58 -20.53 0.49 10.55
N ALA A 59 -20.05 -0.62 9.98
CA ALA A 59 -18.68 -1.07 10.23
C ALA A 59 -17.68 -0.01 9.73
N VAL A 60 -16.55 0.11 10.40
CA VAL A 60 -15.47 1.02 10.02
C VAL A 60 -14.31 0.14 9.58
N GLU A 61 -13.93 0.26 8.31
CA GLU A 61 -12.88 -0.55 7.71
C GLU A 61 -11.67 0.32 7.35
N THR A 62 -10.49 -0.23 7.54
CA THR A 62 -9.20 0.36 7.22
C THR A 62 -8.79 -0.09 5.83
N VAL A 63 -9.03 0.76 4.83
CA VAL A 63 -8.70 0.48 3.44
C VAL A 63 -7.35 1.07 3.08
N VAL A 64 -6.52 0.28 2.41
CA VAL A 64 -5.17 0.65 1.95
C VAL A 64 -5.11 0.54 0.42
N ALA A 65 -4.71 1.63 -0.24
CA ALA A 65 -4.29 1.60 -1.63
C ALA A 65 -2.76 1.48 -1.69
N SER A 66 -2.23 0.72 -2.63
CA SER A 66 -0.78 0.61 -2.85
C SER A 66 -0.44 0.48 -4.33
N ALA A 67 0.73 0.97 -4.73
CA ALA A 67 1.24 0.82 -6.09
C ALA A 67 2.77 0.85 -6.10
N ASP A 68 3.36 0.22 -7.11
CA ASP A 68 4.78 0.38 -7.42
C ASP A 68 4.95 1.67 -8.25
N LEU A 69 5.87 2.51 -7.82
CA LEU A 69 6.23 3.78 -8.44
C LEU A 69 7.65 3.70 -8.99
N SER A 70 7.81 4.04 -10.27
CA SER A 70 9.09 4.44 -10.87
C SER A 70 9.04 5.94 -11.13
N ALA A 71 9.68 6.74 -10.28
CA ALA A 71 9.72 8.19 -10.39
C ALA A 71 11.12 8.67 -10.81
N THR A 72 11.18 9.60 -11.76
CA THR A 72 12.43 10.13 -12.29
C THR A 72 12.59 11.59 -11.91
N TYR A 73 13.70 11.92 -11.27
CA TYR A 73 14.03 13.26 -10.78
C TYR A 73 15.26 13.81 -11.49
N SER A 74 15.39 15.12 -11.56
CA SER A 74 16.59 15.81 -12.05
C SER A 74 16.83 17.11 -11.30
N CYS A 75 18.10 17.49 -11.17
CA CYS A 75 18.44 18.87 -10.86
C CYS A 75 18.31 19.74 -12.11
N VAL A 76 17.64 20.89 -11.98
CA VAL A 76 17.40 21.85 -13.06
C VAL A 76 17.99 23.19 -12.64
N ASN A 77 18.77 23.85 -13.50
CA ASN A 77 19.34 25.16 -13.17
C ASN A 77 18.29 26.29 -13.30
N GLY A 78 18.62 27.49 -12.81
CA GLY A 78 17.71 28.65 -12.89
C GLY A 78 17.32 29.10 -14.30
N GLY A 79 17.99 28.60 -15.34
CA GLY A 79 17.64 28.82 -16.75
C GLY A 79 16.73 27.73 -17.35
N GLY A 80 16.23 26.78 -16.54
CA GLY A 80 15.40 25.68 -16.99
C GLY A 80 16.15 24.56 -17.72
N ASN A 81 17.49 24.63 -17.77
CA ASN A 81 18.31 23.60 -18.40
C ASN A 81 18.69 22.53 -17.38
N VAL A 82 18.65 21.28 -17.82
CA VAL A 82 19.31 20.17 -17.11
C VAL A 82 20.80 20.25 -17.44
N PRO A 83 21.68 20.62 -16.50
CA PRO A 83 23.11 20.63 -16.76
C PRO A 83 23.58 19.23 -17.16
N SER A 84 24.66 19.17 -17.94
CA SER A 84 25.21 17.91 -18.45
C SER A 84 25.76 16.98 -17.36
N ASP A 85 25.91 17.47 -16.12
CA ASP A 85 26.18 16.65 -14.94
C ASP A 85 24.87 15.96 -14.50
N PRO A 86 24.70 14.66 -14.77
CA PRO A 86 23.42 13.99 -14.74
C PRO A 86 23.12 13.55 -13.31
N LYS A 87 22.71 14.47 -12.45
CA LYS A 87 21.89 14.05 -11.31
C LYS A 87 20.46 13.78 -11.78
N LYS A 88 20.30 12.90 -12.77
CA LYS A 88 19.02 12.28 -13.10
C LYS A 88 18.97 10.96 -12.35
N THR A 89 18.04 10.83 -11.43
CA THR A 89 17.89 9.62 -10.62
C THR A 89 16.48 9.09 -10.80
N THR A 90 16.39 7.81 -11.16
CA THR A 90 15.12 7.08 -11.09
C THR A 90 15.09 6.36 -9.75
N ILE A 91 14.00 6.55 -9.01
CA ILE A 91 13.72 5.91 -7.74
C ILE A 91 12.53 5.00 -7.94
N ASP A 92 12.73 3.71 -7.68
CA ASP A 92 11.69 2.71 -7.61
C ASP A 92 11.28 2.51 -6.15
N SER A 93 9.99 2.62 -5.86
CA SER A 93 9.45 2.43 -4.50
C SER A 93 8.04 1.85 -4.54
N ARG A 94 7.62 1.23 -3.44
CA ARG A 94 6.20 0.91 -3.22
C ARG A 94 5.59 1.99 -2.34
N VAL A 95 4.55 2.63 -2.83
CA VAL A 95 3.84 3.71 -2.13
C VAL A 95 2.49 3.18 -1.69
N SER A 96 2.07 3.56 -0.50
CA SER A 96 0.76 3.20 0.06
C SER A 96 0.14 4.37 0.81
N GLU A 97 -1.18 4.45 0.77
CA GLU A 97 -1.99 5.38 1.57
C GLU A 97 -3.16 4.61 2.16
N SER A 98 -3.61 5.00 3.35
CA SER A 98 -4.68 4.31 4.07
C SER A 98 -5.72 5.28 4.61
N GLY A 99 -6.96 4.83 4.72
CA GLY A 99 -8.02 5.60 5.37
C GLY A 99 -9.03 4.71 6.07
N GLU A 100 -9.71 5.28 7.05
CA GLU A 100 -10.88 4.66 7.68
C GLU A 100 -12.15 5.07 6.95
N PHE A 101 -12.97 4.09 6.58
CA PHE A 101 -14.21 4.31 5.85
C PHE A 101 -15.36 3.59 6.55
N THR A 102 -16.45 4.32 6.81
CA THR A 102 -17.64 3.73 7.42
C THR A 102 -18.59 3.17 6.36
N ALA A 103 -18.91 1.89 6.45
CA ALA A 103 -19.90 1.23 5.63
C ALA A 103 -21.28 1.88 5.81
N ALA A 104 -21.89 2.26 4.69
CA ALA A 104 -23.25 2.78 4.68
C ALA A 104 -24.26 1.72 5.16
N LYS A 105 -25.52 2.14 5.39
CA LYS A 105 -26.59 1.25 5.85
C LYS A 105 -26.82 0.00 4.98
N ASN A 106 -26.41 0.06 3.71
CA ASN A 106 -26.50 -1.05 2.76
C ASN A 106 -25.22 -1.91 2.70
N GLY A 107 -24.30 -1.75 3.64
CA GLY A 107 -23.07 -2.55 3.74
C GLY A 107 -22.05 -2.25 2.65
N ASN A 108 -22.04 -1.03 2.12
CA ASN A 108 -21.09 -0.59 1.10
C ASN A 108 -20.21 0.55 1.59
N ILE A 109 -18.95 0.53 1.18
CA ILE A 109 -18.02 1.66 1.21
C ILE A 109 -17.82 2.15 -0.22
N VAL A 110 -17.78 3.47 -0.41
CA VAL A 110 -17.29 4.11 -1.64
C VAL A 110 -16.28 5.15 -1.20
N GLY A 111 -15.06 5.06 -1.70
CA GLY A 111 -13.94 5.87 -1.24
C GLY A 111 -12.92 6.12 -2.34
N SER A 112 -11.96 6.98 -2.03
CA SER A 112 -10.83 7.30 -2.88
C SER A 112 -9.61 7.55 -2.01
N LEU A 113 -8.45 7.05 -2.43
CA LEU A 113 -7.14 7.28 -1.80
C LEU A 113 -6.16 7.75 -2.86
N THR A 114 -5.32 8.72 -2.52
CA THR A 114 -4.35 9.31 -3.45
C THR A 114 -2.94 8.93 -3.05
N LEU A 115 -2.22 8.27 -3.97
CA LEU A 115 -0.80 8.00 -3.82
C LEU A 115 0.01 9.11 -4.47
N MET A 116 0.97 9.65 -3.72
CA MET A 116 1.81 10.75 -4.16
C MET A 116 3.25 10.26 -4.36
N PRO A 117 3.97 10.74 -5.39
CA PRO A 117 5.38 10.45 -5.53
C PRO A 117 6.18 11.12 -4.41
N THR A 118 7.39 10.62 -4.15
CA THR A 118 8.30 11.27 -3.20
C THR A 118 8.56 12.71 -3.66
N PRO A 119 8.48 13.72 -2.77
CA PRO A 119 8.83 15.09 -3.09
C PRO A 119 10.26 15.18 -3.66
N ALA A 120 10.47 16.02 -4.67
CA ALA A 120 11.73 16.05 -5.42
C ALA A 120 12.93 16.45 -4.56
N ASP A 121 12.74 17.37 -3.62
CA ASP A 121 13.74 17.84 -2.66
C ASP A 121 14.14 16.78 -1.62
N VAL A 122 13.25 15.83 -1.34
CA VAL A 122 13.54 14.65 -0.52
C VAL A 122 14.26 13.57 -1.35
N ALA A 123 13.87 13.42 -2.62
CA ALA A 123 14.42 12.42 -3.54
C ALA A 123 15.85 12.74 -4.00
N LEU A 124 16.19 14.02 -4.14
CA LEU A 124 17.45 14.43 -4.77
C LEU A 124 18.01 15.72 -4.18
N ASP A 125 19.24 15.63 -3.65
CA ASP A 125 20.00 16.80 -3.19
C ASP A 125 20.77 17.46 -4.34
N CYS A 126 20.39 18.70 -4.66
CA CYS A 126 20.90 19.48 -5.78
C CYS A 126 21.90 20.56 -5.32
N PRO A 127 23.05 20.72 -5.99
CA PRO A 127 23.99 21.79 -5.68
C PRO A 127 23.37 23.20 -5.80
N ASN A 128 24.00 24.17 -5.14
CA ASN A 128 23.60 25.58 -5.20
C ASN A 128 23.37 26.06 -6.64
N GLY A 129 22.25 26.76 -6.86
CA GLY A 129 21.84 27.26 -8.17
C GLY A 129 21.04 26.27 -9.03
N GLN A 130 20.67 25.12 -8.46
CA GLN A 130 19.80 24.12 -9.08
C GLN A 130 18.63 23.76 -8.16
N THR A 131 17.55 23.27 -8.75
CA THR A 131 16.33 22.84 -8.06
C THR A 131 16.01 21.41 -8.43
N ALA A 132 15.73 20.57 -7.43
CA ALA A 132 15.26 19.21 -7.66
C ALA A 132 13.85 19.25 -8.26
N THR A 133 13.66 18.54 -9.36
CA THR A 133 12.41 18.52 -10.13
C THR A 133 12.03 17.09 -10.46
N LEU A 134 10.77 16.74 -10.23
CA LEU A 134 10.18 15.49 -10.73
C LEU A 134 9.90 15.64 -12.24
N LEU A 135 10.41 14.71 -13.04
CA LEU A 135 10.35 14.74 -14.51
C LEU A 135 9.38 13.73 -15.14
N SER A 136 9.05 12.65 -14.42
CA SER A 136 8.07 11.68 -14.85
C SER A 136 7.78 10.64 -13.77
N VAL A 137 6.60 10.06 -13.80
CA VAL A 137 6.18 8.93 -12.97
C VAL A 137 5.62 7.79 -13.82
N VAL A 138 5.83 6.56 -13.35
CA VAL A 138 5.14 5.36 -13.83
C VAL A 138 4.62 4.60 -12.62
N TRP A 139 3.31 4.44 -12.53
CA TRP A 139 2.61 3.66 -11.51
C TRP A 139 2.18 2.32 -12.08
N SER A 140 2.40 1.25 -11.33
CA SER A 140 2.04 -0.12 -11.71
C SER A 140 1.65 -0.96 -10.50
N ASN A 141 1.18 -2.19 -10.73
CA ASN A 141 0.84 -3.15 -9.68
C ASN A 141 -0.07 -2.55 -8.59
N VAL A 142 -1.08 -1.80 -9.03
CA VAL A 142 -2.01 -1.10 -8.14
C VAL A 142 -2.91 -2.11 -7.43
N THR A 143 -3.00 -2.00 -6.11
CA THR A 143 -3.81 -2.88 -5.26
C THR A 143 -4.65 -2.07 -4.28
N VAL A 144 -5.81 -2.60 -3.91
CA VAL A 144 -6.62 -2.13 -2.78
C VAL A 144 -6.86 -3.31 -1.86
N GLU A 145 -6.63 -3.10 -0.57
CA GLU A 145 -6.79 -4.09 0.50
C GLU A 145 -7.59 -3.46 1.64
N ASP A 146 -8.54 -4.21 2.19
CA ASP A 146 -9.17 -3.89 3.47
C ASP A 146 -8.50 -4.75 4.55
N LEU A 147 -7.88 -4.11 5.54
CA LEU A 147 -7.13 -4.80 6.60
C LEU A 147 -8.02 -5.44 7.66
N ASP A 148 -9.28 -5.00 7.77
CA ASP A 148 -10.22 -5.50 8.77
C ASP A 148 -10.96 -6.73 8.22
N SER A 149 -11.44 -6.66 6.97
CA SER A 149 -12.15 -7.76 6.33
C SER A 149 -11.25 -8.76 5.57
N GLY A 150 -10.05 -8.34 5.17
CA GLY A 150 -9.16 -9.09 4.29
C GLY A 150 -9.57 -9.08 2.82
N ALA A 151 -10.54 -8.25 2.42
CA ALA A 151 -10.89 -8.07 1.02
C ALA A 151 -9.70 -7.51 0.24
N PHE A 152 -9.53 -7.95 -1.00
CA PHE A 152 -8.41 -7.55 -1.84
C PHE A 152 -8.79 -7.49 -3.31
N ILE A 153 -8.26 -6.49 -4.03
CA ILE A 153 -8.34 -6.44 -5.49
C ILE A 153 -7.08 -5.80 -6.09
N ALA A 154 -6.62 -6.38 -7.21
CA ALA A 154 -5.64 -5.76 -8.09
C ALA A 154 -6.34 -4.94 -9.18
N VAL A 155 -5.95 -3.68 -9.33
CA VAL A 155 -6.41 -2.80 -10.40
C VAL A 155 -5.48 -2.96 -11.59
N LYS A 156 -6.03 -3.34 -12.73
CA LYS A 156 -5.23 -3.57 -13.94
C LYS A 156 -4.84 -2.25 -14.59
N GLY A 157 -3.58 -2.13 -14.97
CA GLY A 157 -3.09 -1.01 -15.79
C GLY A 157 -1.68 -0.57 -15.41
N THR A 158 -1.18 0.37 -16.20
CA THR A 158 0.01 1.17 -15.91
C THR A 158 -0.36 2.61 -16.20
N PHE A 159 0.04 3.51 -15.30
CA PHE A 159 -0.35 4.92 -15.36
C PHE A 159 0.91 5.77 -15.39
N SER A 160 1.07 6.63 -16.40
CA SER A 160 2.30 7.40 -16.57
C SER A 160 2.00 8.86 -16.89
N ALA A 161 2.79 9.76 -16.31
CA ALA A 161 2.77 11.19 -16.57
C ALA A 161 4.21 11.74 -16.64
N PRO A 162 4.45 12.80 -17.43
CA PRO A 162 5.62 13.65 -17.26
C PRO A 162 5.55 14.42 -15.93
#